data_AF-A0A7J9D3T9-F1
#
_entry.id   AF-A0A7J9D3T9-F1
#
_cell.length_a   1.000
_cell.length_b   1.000
_cell.length_c   1.000
_cell.angle_alpha   90.00
_cell.angle_beta   90.00
_cell.angle_gamma   90.00
#
_symmetry.space_group_name_H-M   'P 1'
#
loop_
_entity.id
_entity.type
_entity.pdbx_description
1 polymer ?
#
loop_
_entity_poly.entity_id
_entity_poly.type
_entity_poly.pdbx_seq_one_letter_code
_entity_poly.pdbx_strand_id
1 'polypeptide(L)'
;MFDYFYNLLHYWATHLNLNKYEHMVLLELLKKGHEEPDKKIGKGIKGFQVRIHPVWKSKCFFVIKDDDTFDDFSFRKCVDHILPLPDEMKQPDTNKASNGSRGGKGRGRGRGKRR
;
A
#
# COMPACT_ATOMS: atom_id res chain seq x y z
N MET A 1 3.87 0.82 -16.97
CA MET A 1 4.35 0.19 -15.72
C MET A 1 3.21 0.00 -14.73
N PHE A 2 2.43 1.04 -14.40
CA PHE A 2 1.30 0.95 -13.47
C PHE A 2 0.28 -0.15 -13.84
N ASP A 3 -0.19 -0.17 -15.10
CA ASP A 3 -1.22 -1.12 -15.55
C ASP A 3 -0.81 -2.58 -15.43
N TYR A 4 0.49 -2.88 -15.56
CA TYR A 4 1.02 -4.23 -15.38
C TYR A 4 0.74 -4.74 -13.97
N PHE A 5 1.14 -3.98 -12.95
CA PHE A 5 0.94 -4.36 -11.55
C PHE A 5 -0.54 -4.28 -11.15
N TYR A 6 -1.28 -3.33 -11.70
CA TYR A 6 -2.73 -3.25 -11.52
C TYR A 6 -3.41 -4.52 -12.03
N ASN A 7 -3.15 -4.92 -13.27
CA ASN A 7 -3.74 -6.13 -13.85
C ASN A 7 -3.32 -7.38 -13.09
N LEU A 8 -2.03 -7.53 -12.78
CA LEU A 8 -1.54 -8.65 -11.99
C LEU A 8 -2.27 -8.78 -10.65
N LEU A 9 -2.44 -7.66 -9.93
CA LEU A 9 -3.12 -7.65 -8.64
C LEU A 9 -4.59 -8.06 -8.73
N HIS A 10 -5.29 -7.64 -9.79
CA HIS A 10 -6.73 -7.86 -9.92
C HIS A 10 -7.07 -9.24 -10.48
N TYR A 11 -6.29 -9.74 -11.44
CA TYR A 11 -6.55 -11.02 -12.11
C TYR A 11 -5.96 -12.23 -11.37
N TRP A 12 -4.88 -12.06 -10.61
CA TRP A 12 -4.28 -13.20 -9.91
C TRP A 12 -5.17 -13.70 -8.77
N ALA A 13 -5.15 -15.02 -8.58
CA ALA A 13 -5.87 -15.70 -7.52
C ALA A 13 -5.27 -15.38 -6.14
N THR A 14 -6.12 -15.22 -5.13
CA THR A 14 -5.67 -14.89 -3.79
C THR A 14 -5.04 -16.10 -3.08
N HIS A 15 -4.08 -15.85 -2.19
CA HIS A 15 -3.41 -16.88 -1.36
C HIS A 15 -2.57 -17.91 -2.14
N LEU A 16 -2.34 -17.68 -3.43
CA LEU A 16 -1.42 -18.48 -4.24
C LEU A 16 -0.13 -17.73 -4.49
N ASN A 17 0.98 -18.46 -4.41
CA ASN A 17 2.29 -17.92 -4.77
C ASN A 17 2.31 -17.56 -6.26
N LEU A 18 2.85 -16.38 -6.52
CA LEU A 18 3.14 -15.93 -7.87
C LEU A 18 4.23 -16.80 -8.50
N ASN A 19 4.21 -16.89 -9.83
CA ASN A 19 5.19 -17.65 -10.58
C ASN A 19 6.60 -17.02 -10.46
N LYS A 20 7.63 -17.72 -10.94
CA LYS A 20 9.03 -17.27 -10.83
C LYS A 20 9.30 -15.93 -11.51
N TYR A 21 8.65 -15.66 -12.65
CA TYR A 21 8.81 -14.40 -13.37
C TYR A 21 8.23 -13.24 -12.56
N GLU A 22 6.99 -13.36 -12.11
CA GLU A 22 6.33 -12.34 -11.28
C GLU A 22 7.02 -12.12 -9.95
N HIS A 23 7.58 -13.18 -9.35
CA HIS A 23 8.43 -13.07 -8.17
C HIS A 23 9.62 -12.13 -8.43
N MET A 24 10.35 -12.34 -9.54
CA MET A 24 11.50 -11.49 -9.88
C MET A 24 11.08 -10.04 -10.13
N VAL A 25 9.98 -9.83 -10.86
CA VAL A 25 9.47 -8.50 -11.17
C VAL A 25 9.03 -7.75 -9.91
N LEU A 26 8.31 -8.40 -8.99
CA LEU A 26 7.89 -7.78 -7.73
C LEU A 26 9.05 -7.57 -6.77
N LEU A 27 10.06 -8.46 -6.76
CA LEU A 27 11.26 -8.27 -5.97
C LEU A 27 12.02 -7.00 -6.41
N GLU A 28 12.16 -6.80 -7.72
CA GLU A 28 12.80 -5.60 -8.27
C GLU A 28 11.96 -4.34 -8.01
N LEU A 29 10.63 -4.41 -8.15
CA LEU A 29 9.74 -3.31 -7.79
C LEU A 29 9.90 -2.93 -6.31
N LEU A 30 9.92 -3.91 -5.41
CA LEU A 30 10.04 -3.69 -3.97
C LEU A 30 11.38 -3.04 -3.64
N LYS A 31 12.49 -3.58 -4.17
CA LYS A 31 13.84 -3.06 -3.92
C LYS A 31 14.04 -1.62 -4.39
N LYS A 32 13.46 -1.27 -5.54
CA LYS A 32 13.66 0.05 -6.16
C LYS A 32 12.62 1.09 -5.73
N GLY A 33 11.42 0.64 -5.39
CA GLY A 33 10.28 1.53 -5.15
C GLY A 33 9.89 1.70 -3.69
N HIS A 34 10.22 0.75 -2.82
CA HIS A 34 9.91 0.89 -1.39
C HIS A 34 10.99 1.73 -0.69
N GLU A 35 10.61 2.58 0.27
CA GLU A 35 11.56 3.40 1.05
C GLU A 35 12.43 2.55 1.99
N GLU A 36 11.84 1.52 2.59
CA GLU A 36 12.51 0.58 3.50
C GLU A 36 12.49 -0.85 2.93
N PRO A 37 13.17 -1.16 1.79
CA PRO A 37 13.07 -2.46 1.15
C PRO A 37 13.66 -3.59 2.01
N ASP A 38 14.77 -3.32 2.70
CA ASP A 38 15.45 -4.30 3.57
C ASP A 38 14.57 -4.75 4.74
N LYS A 39 13.70 -3.87 5.24
CA LYS A 39 12.74 -4.21 6.30
C LYS A 39 11.65 -5.16 5.81
N LYS A 40 11.22 -5.01 4.56
CA LYS A 40 10.22 -5.88 3.92
C LYS A 40 10.83 -7.24 3.56
N ILE A 41 12.06 -7.25 3.04
CA ILE A 41 12.80 -8.48 2.66
C ILE A 41 13.23 -9.26 3.91
N GLY A 42 13.75 -8.57 4.93
CA GLY A 42 14.26 -9.20 6.15
C GLY A 42 15.37 -10.20 5.86
N LYS A 43 15.22 -11.43 6.35
CA LYS A 43 16.19 -12.52 6.16
C LYS A 43 16.08 -13.20 4.78
N GLY A 44 14.96 -13.01 4.08
CA GLY A 44 14.68 -13.67 2.82
C GLY A 44 13.19 -13.73 2.50
N ILE A 45 12.90 -13.92 1.21
CA ILE A 45 11.55 -13.98 0.66
C ILE A 45 11.33 -15.37 0.07
N LYS A 46 10.35 -16.07 0.62
CA LYS A 46 9.86 -17.36 0.12
C LYS A 46 8.99 -17.17 -1.12
N GLY A 47 8.22 -16.08 -1.18
CA GLY A 47 7.37 -15.79 -2.33
C GLY A 47 6.58 -14.50 -2.21
N PHE A 48 5.81 -14.22 -3.26
CA PHE A 48 4.83 -13.14 -3.27
C PHE A 48 3.43 -13.71 -3.50
N GLN A 49 2.44 -13.10 -2.84
CA GLN A 49 1.05 -13.48 -3.00
C GLN A 49 0.17 -12.25 -3.17
N VAL A 50 -0.96 -12.42 -3.85
CA VAL A 50 -2.07 -11.48 -3.75
C VAL A 50 -2.96 -11.93 -2.59
N ARG A 51 -3.29 -11.04 -1.66
CA ARG A 51 -4.25 -11.31 -0.58
C ARG A 51 -5.14 -10.10 -0.35
N ILE A 52 -6.25 -10.32 0.35
CA ILE A 52 -7.14 -9.24 0.79
C ILE A 52 -6.59 -8.67 2.09
N HIS A 53 -6.33 -7.36 2.13
CA HIS A 53 -5.87 -6.70 3.33
C HIS A 53 -6.97 -6.77 4.42
N PRO A 54 -6.67 -7.23 5.65
CA PRO A 54 -7.68 -7.52 6.66
C PRO A 54 -8.50 -6.29 7.07
N VAL A 55 -7.87 -5.12 7.13
CA VAL A 55 -8.52 -3.84 7.47
C VAL A 55 -9.22 -3.21 6.26
N TRP A 56 -8.49 -2.90 5.19
CA TRP A 56 -9.02 -2.16 4.03
C TRP A 56 -9.88 -2.95 3.06
N LYS A 57 -9.93 -4.29 3.17
CA LYS A 57 -10.70 -5.19 2.30
C LYS A 57 -10.38 -5.09 0.81
N SER A 58 -9.27 -4.45 0.44
CA SER A 58 -8.73 -4.39 -0.92
C SER A 58 -7.68 -5.49 -1.15
N LYS A 59 -7.47 -5.88 -2.41
CA LYS A 59 -6.34 -6.75 -2.78
C LYS A 59 -5.03 -5.96 -2.65
N CYS A 60 -4.00 -6.58 -2.07
CA CYS A 60 -2.62 -6.07 -2.03
C CYS A 60 -1.63 -7.19 -2.35
N PHE A 61 -0.40 -6.81 -2.74
CA PHE A 61 0.72 -7.74 -2.78
C PHE A 61 1.28 -7.92 -1.36
N PHE A 62 1.59 -9.17 -1.04
CA PHE A 62 2.19 -9.60 0.21
C PHE A 62 3.51 -10.29 -0.08
N VAL A 63 4.52 -9.90 0.68
CA VAL A 63 5.78 -10.63 0.80
C VAL A 63 5.54 -11.77 1.79
N ILE A 64 5.86 -13.00 1.39
CA ILE A 64 5.91 -14.16 2.29
C ILE A 64 7.38 -14.40 2.63
N LYS A 65 7.73 -14.23 3.90
CA LYS A 65 9.10 -14.40 4.41
C LYS A 65 9.41 -15.87 4.64
N ASP A 66 10.69 -16.18 4.82
CA ASP A 66 11.15 -17.56 5.04
C ASP A 66 10.65 -18.17 6.36
N ASP A 67 10.28 -17.34 7.33
CA ASP A 67 9.65 -17.74 8.60
C ASP A 67 8.12 -17.87 8.52
N ASP A 68 7.56 -17.90 7.30
CA ASP A 68 6.11 -17.94 7.00
C ASP A 68 5.30 -16.74 7.52
N THR A 69 5.96 -15.72 8.07
CA THR A 69 5.32 -14.42 8.31
C THR A 69 5.12 -13.68 6.99
N PHE A 70 4.19 -12.73 6.97
CA PHE A 70 3.88 -11.97 5.77
C PHE A 70 3.64 -10.50 6.08
N ASP A 71 3.93 -9.66 5.10
CA ASP A 71 3.78 -8.21 5.19
C ASP A 71 3.32 -7.66 3.83
N ASP A 72 2.43 -6.68 3.83
CA ASP A 72 1.93 -6.08 2.60
C ASP A 72 2.81 -4.93 2.12
N PHE A 73 2.73 -4.61 0.83
CA PHE A 73 3.28 -3.37 0.30
C PHE A 73 2.40 -2.80 -0.80
N SER A 74 2.41 -1.48 -0.93
CA SER A 74 1.68 -0.78 -1.98
C SER A 74 2.54 -0.70 -3.25
N PHE A 75 2.13 -1.43 -4.29
CA PHE A 75 2.78 -1.29 -5.61
C PHE A 75 2.65 0.13 -6.14
N ARG A 76 1.55 0.83 -5.83
CA ARG A 76 1.30 2.19 -6.29
C ARG A 76 2.33 3.17 -5.75
N LYS A 77 2.66 3.05 -4.45
CA LYS A 77 3.76 3.82 -3.83
C LYS A 77 5.10 3.46 -4.46
N CYS A 78 5.36 2.17 -4.70
CA CYS A 78 6.60 1.74 -5.33
C CYS A 78 6.76 2.27 -6.75
N VAL A 79 5.69 2.23 -7.56
CA VAL A 79 5.69 2.76 -8.93
C VAL A 79 5.86 4.28 -8.90
N ASP A 80 5.13 5.00 -8.05
CA ASP A 80 5.23 6.47 -7.95
C ASP A 80 6.64 6.94 -7.55
N HIS A 81 7.32 6.18 -6.68
CA HIS A 81 8.70 6.47 -6.31
C HIS A 81 9.68 6.28 -7.49
N ILE A 82 9.49 5.25 -8.32
CA ILE A 82 10.38 4.97 -9.47
C ILE A 82 10.06 5.88 -10.66
N LEU A 83 8.76 6.04 -10.96
CA LEU A 83 8.22 6.79 -12.07
C LEU A 83 7.01 7.57 -11.56
N PRO A 84 7.17 8.86 -11.25
CA PRO A 84 6.12 9.70 -10.69
C PRO A 84 4.81 9.56 -11.46
N LEU A 85 3.74 9.23 -10.74
CA LEU A 85 2.42 9.09 -11.31
C LEU A 85 1.77 10.48 -11.48
N PRO A 86 0.83 10.62 -12.43
CA PRO A 86 -0.03 11.81 -12.51
C PRO A 86 -0.73 12.08 -11.18
N ASP A 87 -0.96 13.35 -10.85
CA ASP A 87 -1.50 13.74 -9.55
C ASP A 87 -2.89 13.15 -9.29
N GLU A 88 -3.71 12.95 -10.32
CA GLU A 88 -5.03 12.31 -10.17
C GLU A 88 -4.91 10.83 -9.76
N MET A 89 -3.73 10.23 -9.96
CA MET A 89 -3.42 8.86 -9.62
C MET A 89 -2.63 8.71 -8.31
N LYS A 90 -2.33 9.79 -7.59
CA LYS A 90 -1.69 9.64 -6.28
C LYS A 90 -2.71 9.21 -5.24
N GLN A 91 -2.34 8.26 -4.38
CA GLN A 91 -3.19 7.94 -3.23
C GLN A 91 -3.04 9.04 -2.18
N PRO A 92 -4.13 9.50 -1.55
CA PRO A 92 -4.04 10.42 -0.44
C PRO A 92 -3.25 9.77 0.70
N ASP A 93 -2.28 10.49 1.26
CA ASP A 93 -1.41 10.00 2.32
C ASP A 93 -2.20 9.68 3.60
N THR A 94 -2.61 8.42 3.76
CA THR A 94 -3.28 7.95 4.99
C THR A 94 -2.33 7.92 6.19
N ASN A 95 -1.01 7.92 5.97
CA ASN A 95 -0.01 7.94 7.04
C ASN A 95 0.10 9.30 7.75
N LYS A 96 -0.51 10.38 7.23
CA LYS A 96 -0.54 11.68 7.89
C LYS A 96 -1.68 11.81 8.92
N ALA A 97 -2.53 10.79 9.06
CA ALA A 97 -3.68 10.79 9.96
C ALA A 97 -3.36 10.30 11.40
N SER A 98 -2.14 9.87 11.70
CA SER A 98 -1.76 9.41 13.05
C SER A 98 -1.23 10.49 13.98
N ASN A 99 -1.05 11.75 13.54
CA ASN A 99 -0.75 12.86 14.45
C ASN A 99 -2.04 13.64 14.82
N GLY A 100 -2.95 12.94 15.48
CA GLY A 100 -4.17 13.51 16.05
C GLY A 100 -3.90 14.38 17.27
N SER A 101 -3.46 15.63 17.07
CA SER A 101 -3.58 16.67 18.09
C SER A 101 -4.78 17.57 17.81
N ARG A 102 -5.85 17.21 18.53
CA ARG A 102 -7.02 17.99 18.98
C ARG A 102 -7.02 19.50 18.67
N GLY A 103 -8.12 19.96 18.07
CA GLY A 103 -8.46 21.39 18.02
C GLY A 103 -9.77 21.68 17.28
N GLY A 104 -10.89 21.12 17.76
CA GLY A 104 -12.21 21.30 17.17
C GLY A 104 -12.67 22.77 17.20
N LYS A 105 -12.90 23.35 16.03
CA LYS A 105 -13.54 24.67 15.86
C LYS A 105 -15.06 24.49 15.90
N GLY A 106 -15.61 24.41 17.11
CA GLY A 106 -17.04 24.36 17.35
C GLY A 106 -17.71 25.67 16.95
N ARG A 107 -18.46 25.66 15.83
CA ARG A 107 -19.38 26.72 15.43
C ARG A 107 -20.63 26.66 16.33
N GLY A 108 -20.67 27.52 17.34
CA GLY A 108 -21.78 27.63 18.29
C GLY A 108 -22.67 28.85 18.02
N ARG A 109 -23.77 28.60 17.30
CA ARG A 109 -25.15 29.08 17.54
C ARG A 109 -25.40 30.57 17.80
N GLY A 110 -26.12 31.17 16.85
CA GLY A 110 -26.83 32.43 17.03
C GLY A 110 -27.82 32.41 18.21
N ARG A 111 -27.99 33.59 18.79
CA ARG A 111 -29.08 33.92 19.71
C ARG A 111 -29.48 35.36 19.46
N GLY A 112 -30.58 35.54 18.74
CA GLY A 112 -31.31 36.80 18.77
C GLY A 112 -31.84 37.03 20.18
N LYS A 113 -31.71 38.25 20.69
CA LYS A 113 -32.56 38.75 21.76
C LYS A 113 -32.81 40.23 21.55
N ARG A 114 -34.08 40.52 21.25
CA ARG A 114 -34.72 41.83 21.28
C ARG A 114 -34.52 42.43 22.66
N ARG A 115 -34.12 43.70 22.73
CA ARG A 115 -34.66 44.74 23.62
C ARG A 115 -34.40 46.08 22.97
#